data_AF-A0A523HZK3-F1
#
_entry.id   AF-A0A523HZK3-F1
#
_cell.length_a   1.000
_cell.length_b   1.000
_cell.length_c   1.000
_cell.angle_alpha   90.00
_cell.angle_beta   90.00
_cell.angle_gamma   90.00
#
_symmetry.space_group_name_H-M   'P 1'
#
loop_
_entity.id
_entity.type
_entity.pdbx_description
1 polymer ?
#
loop_
_entity_poly.entity_id
_entity_poly.type
_entity_poly.pdbx_seq_one_letter_code
_entity_poly.pdbx_strand_id
1 'polypeptide(L)' 'KLELAATLMNNPKLTIETISKECGFEDARHFRRLWKTTYGVSPSESRAALSKPNFLHNQSTSVI' A
#
# COMPACT_ATOMS: atom_id res chain seq x y z
N LYS A 1 -11.27 -4.42 5.67
CA LYS A 1 -9.97 -3.86 6.14
C LYS A 1 -9.18 -3.18 5.02
N LEU A 2 -8.95 -3.84 3.88
CA LEU A 2 -8.21 -3.25 2.75
C LEU A 2 -8.97 -2.09 2.08
N GLU A 3 -10.30 -2.17 2.01
CA GLU A 3 -11.14 -1.07 1.51
C GLU A 3 -10.99 0.22 2.33
N LEU A 4 -10.95 0.11 3.67
CA LEU A 4 -10.69 1.25 4.55
C LEU A 4 -9.30 1.84 4.27
N ALA A 5 -8.28 0.99 4.15
CA ALA A 5 -6.93 1.43 3.80
C ALA A 5 -6.87 2.11 2.42
N ALA A 6 -7.64 1.65 1.44
CA ALA A 6 -7.75 2.29 0.13
C ALA A 6 -8.36 3.69 0.24
N THR A 7 -9.42 3.86 1.04
CA THR A 7 -10.01 5.17 1.33
C THR A 7 -9.01 6.09 2.04
N LEU A 8 -8.27 5.57 3.02
CA LEU A 8 -7.26 6.34 3.74
C LEU A 8 -6.06 6.72 2.85
N MET A 9 -5.71 5.90 1.85
CA MET A 9 -4.64 6.21 0.90
C MET A 9 -4.94 7.42 -0.01
N ASN A 10 -6.21 7.77 -0.21
CA ASN A 10 -6.57 9.01 -0.90
C ASN A 10 -6.15 10.26 -0.10
N ASN A 11 -5.84 10.13 1.20
CA ASN A 11 -5.37 11.24 2.01
C ASN A 11 -3.83 11.31 1.99
N PRO A 12 -3.22 12.32 1.33
CA PRO A 12 -1.77 12.43 1.25
C PRO A 12 -1.10 12.73 2.60
N LYS A 13 -1.88 13.17 3.59
CA LYS A 13 -1.43 13.44 4.96
C LYS A 13 -1.19 12.17 5.79
N LEU A 14 -1.75 11.03 5.37
CA LEU A 14 -1.63 9.78 6.11
C LEU A 14 -0.44 8.97 5.59
N THR A 15 0.39 8.50 6.51
CA THR A 15 1.51 7.60 6.18
C THR A 15 1.03 6.15 6.16
N ILE A 16 1.78 5.28 5.49
CA ILE A 16 1.46 3.84 5.44
C ILE A 16 1.42 3.21 6.84
N GLU A 17 2.24 3.69 7.78
CA GLU A 17 2.20 3.27 9.19
C GLU A 17 0.93 3.70 9.91
N THR A 18 0.48 4.94 9.68
CA THR A 18 -0.78 5.42 10.24
C THR A 18 -1.93 4.61 9.67
N ILE A 19 -1.98 4.42 8.34
CA ILE A 19 -3.02 3.65 7.65
C ILE A 19 -3.05 2.20 8.16
N SER A 20 -1.89 1.58 8.40
CA SER A 20 -1.83 0.21 8.93
C SER A 20 -2.42 0.15 10.34
N LYS A 21 -2.06 1.09 11.22
CA LYS A 21 -2.62 1.17 12.59
C LYS A 21 -4.13 1.41 12.57
N GLU A 22 -4.60 2.35 11.75
CA GLU A 22 -6.03 2.67 11.60
C GLU A 22 -6.84 1.47 11.08
N CYS A 23 -6.24 0.64 10.23
CA CYS A 23 -6.90 -0.58 9.74
C CYS A 23 -6.80 -1.77 10.70
N GLY A 24 -6.18 -1.61 11.87
CA GLY A 24 -5.98 -2.65 12.88
C GLY A 24 -4.87 -3.64 12.53
N PHE A 25 -3.86 -3.21 11.78
CA PHE A 25 -2.62 -3.96 11.60
C PHE A 25 -1.60 -3.52 12.64
N GLU A 26 -1.02 -4.51 13.33
CA GLU A 26 0.06 -4.28 14.30
C GLU A 26 1.32 -3.73 13.62
N ASP A 27 1.62 -4.22 12.42
CA ASP A 27 2.84 -3.87 11.69
C ASP A 27 2.59 -3.47 10.24
N ALA A 28 3.24 -2.37 9.83
CA ALA A 28 3.26 -1.90 8.45
C ALA A 28 3.88 -2.94 7.48
N ARG A 29 4.76 -3.82 7.96
CA ARG A 29 5.37 -4.89 7.16
C ARG A 29 4.33 -5.96 6.79
N HIS A 30 3.48 -6.34 7.74
CA HIS A 30 2.37 -7.27 7.49
C HIS A 30 1.37 -6.67 6.52
N PHE A 31 1.02 -5.40 6.74
CA PHE A 31 0.14 -4.65 5.84
C PHE A 31 0.68 -4.60 4.40
N ARG A 32 1.96 -4.26 4.21
CA ARG A 32 2.59 -4.21 2.87
C ARG A 32 2.53 -5.55 2.14
N ARG A 33 2.82 -6.65 2.85
CA ARG A 33 2.73 -8.00 2.28
C ARG A 33 1.31 -8.33 1.84
N LEU A 34 0.33 -8.12 2.72
CA LEU A 34 -1.07 -8.39 2.40
C LEU A 34 -1.56 -7.51 1.24
N TRP A 35 -1.22 -6.22 1.26
CA TRP A 35 -1.55 -5.28 0.21
C TRP A 35 -0.97 -5.70 -1.14
N LYS A 36 0.31 -6.08 -1.19
CA LYS A 36 0.96 -6.57 -2.41
C LYS A 36 0.36 -7.89 -2.90
N THR A 37 0.00 -8.79 -2.00
CA THR A 37 -0.70 -10.03 -2.38
C THR A 37 -2.09 -9.76 -2.95
N THR A 38 -2.84 -8.79 -2.41
CA THR A 38 -4.19 -8.48 -2.88
C THR A 38 -4.21 -7.62 -4.14
N TYR A 39 -3.37 -6.59 -4.22
CA TYR A 39 -3.39 -5.59 -5.30
C TYR A 39 -2.23 -5.75 -6.29
N GLY A 40 -1.27 -6.64 -6.04
CA GLY A 40 -0.09 -6.86 -6.89
C GLY A 40 1.02 -5.79 -6.74
N VAL A 41 0.73 -4.66 -6.09
CA VAL A 41 1.63 -3.50 -5.96
C VAL A 41 1.86 -3.14 -4.51
N SER A 42 2.93 -2.42 -4.18
CA SER A 42 3.15 -1.94 -2.81
C SER A 42 2.20 -0.77 -2.48
N PRO A 43 1.80 -0.57 -1.21
CA PRO A 43 0.92 0.54 -0.84
C PRO A 43 1.55 1.93 -1.12
N SER A 44 2.87 2.03 -1.03
CA SER A 44 3.63 3.23 -1.46
C SER A 44 3.54 3.48 -2.96
N GLU A 45 3.56 2.43 -3.78
CA GLU A 45 3.39 2.53 -5.23
C GLU A 45 1.94 2.87 -5.59
N SER A 46 0.95 2.27 -4.92
CA SER A 46 -0.46 2.64 -5.09
C SER A 46 -0.67 4.14 -4.81
N ARG A 47 -0.04 4.67 -3.76
CA ARG A 47 -0.06 6.10 -3.45
C ARG A 47 0.67 6.96 -4.49
N ALA A 48 1.78 6.48 -5.01
CA ALA A 48 2.51 7.17 -6.07
C ALA A 48 1.73 7.17 -7.41
N ALA A 49 1.02 6.08 -7.72
CA ALA A 49 0.18 5.95 -8.91
C ALA A 49 -1.03 6.89 -8.88
N LEU A 50 -1.61 7.15 -7.70
CA LEU A 50 -2.64 8.19 -7.53
C LEU A 50 -2.10 9.60 -7.82
N SER A 51 -0.81 9.84 -7.58
CA SER A 51 -0.18 11.15 -7.82
C SER A 51 0.51 11.29 -9.19
N LYS A 52 0.88 10.19 -9.85
CA LYS A 52 1.55 10.19 -11.16
C LYS A 52 0.90 9.15 -12.08
N PRO A 53 0.27 9.56 -13.20
CA PRO A 53 -0.52 8.66 -14.04
C PRO A 53 0.28 7.75 -14.98
N ASN A 54 1.54 7.39 -14.69
CA ASN A 54 2.30 6.53 -15.62
C ASN A 54 3.55 5.93 -15.00
N PHE A 55 3.46 4.81 -14.28
CA PHE A 55 4.66 3.98 -14.03
C PHE A 55 4.30 2.49 -14.01
N LEU A 56 4.37 1.87 -15.19
CA LEU A 56 4.69 0.46 -15.32
C LEU A 56 6.16 0.29 -14.92
N HIS A 57 6.44 -0.12 -13.68
CA HIS A 57 7.79 -0.55 -13.30
C HIS A 57 7.73 -1.87 -12.54
N ASN A 58 7.82 -2.93 -13.34
CA ASN A 58 8.42 -4.23 -13.07
C ASN A 58 8.98 -4.42 -11.64
N GLN A 59 8.16 -4.89 -10.70
CA GLN A 59 8.64 -5.34 -9.38
C GLN A 59 8.89 -6.86 -9.42
N SER A 60 9.93 -7.27 -10.14
CA SER A 60 10.65 -8.51 -9.84
C SER A 60 11.23 -8.37 -8.43
N THR A 61 10.57 -8.95 -7.43
CA THR A 61 11.26 -9.35 -6.21
C THR A 61 11.04 -10.84 -6.05
N SER A 62 12.02 -11.58 -6.57
CA SER A 62 12.30 -12.98 -6.28
C SER A 62 12.16 -13.31 -4.79
N VAL A 63 11.59 -14.50 -4.55
CA VAL A 63 11.95 -15.50 -3.52
C VAL A 63 12.97 -15.08 -2.46
N ILE A 64 12.60 -15.15 -1.17
CA ILE A 64 12.93 -16.23 -0.20
C ILE A 64 11.82 -16.26 0.87
#